data_AF-A0A1I6F222-F1
#
_entry.id   AF-A0A1I6F222-F1
#
_cell.length_a   1.000
_cell.length_b   1.000
_cell.length_c   1.000
_cell.angle_alpha   90.00
_cell.angle_beta   90.00
_cell.angle_gamma   90.00
#
_symmetry.space_group_name_H-M   'P 1'
#
loop_
_entity.id
_entity.type
_entity.pdbx_description
1 polymer ?
#
loop_
_entity_poly.entity_id
_entity_poly.type
_entity_poly.pdbx_seq_one_letter_code
_entity_poly.pdbx_strand_id
1 'polypeptide(L)'
;MGTLAVGRWRARVGRPGGHTESEFEFARDGTAMLVVGGTGSGTWTQTGPDTFSYRINEELTEAPGTIEIAQDAVLRGDEFVSNGNAVVRLANGTTAREAAIQITAQRLG
;
A
#
# COMPACT_ATOMS: atom_id res chain seq x y z
N MET A 1 -18.08 -9.76 12.86
CA MET A 1 -17.51 -9.96 11.51
C MET A 1 -16.11 -9.37 11.51
N GLY A 2 -15.08 -10.21 11.35
CA GLY A 2 -13.69 -9.81 11.55
C GLY A 2 -13.22 -8.92 10.40
N THR A 3 -12.81 -7.70 10.72
CA THR A 3 -12.15 -6.78 9.79
C THR A 3 -10.69 -7.22 9.68
N LEU A 4 -10.43 -8.27 8.89
CA LEU A 4 -9.18 -9.03 8.94
C LEU A 4 -7.94 -8.21 8.61
N ALA A 5 -8.01 -7.24 7.69
CA ALA A 5 -6.86 -6.40 7.37
C ALA A 5 -6.55 -5.35 8.45
N VAL A 6 -7.47 -5.07 9.38
CA VAL A 6 -7.28 -3.98 10.35
C VAL A 6 -6.10 -4.25 11.25
N GLY A 7 -5.27 -3.22 11.43
CA GLY A 7 -4.06 -3.28 12.25
C GLY A 7 -2.87 -2.67 11.53
N ARG A 8 -1.71 -2.78 12.19
CA ARG A 8 -0.43 -2.33 11.65
C ARG A 8 0.30 -3.50 11.01
N TRP A 9 1.05 -3.19 9.95
CA TRP A 9 1.72 -4.18 9.12
C TRP A 9 3.09 -3.67 8.72
N ARG A 10 4.11 -4.50 8.91
CA ARG A 10 5.44 -4.29 8.33
C ARG A 10 5.49 -4.90 6.95
N ALA A 11 5.69 -4.07 5.95
CA ALA A 11 5.68 -4.42 4.55
C ALA A 11 7.07 -4.37 3.93
N ARG A 12 7.35 -5.33 3.07
CA ARG A 12 8.48 -5.34 2.15
C ARG A 12 7.94 -5.12 0.74
N VAL A 13 8.30 -3.99 0.15
CA VAL A 13 7.87 -3.58 -1.19
C VAL A 13 8.94 -4.03 -2.19
N GLY A 14 8.59 -4.95 -3.09
CA GLY A 14 9.44 -5.35 -4.20
C GLY A 14 9.32 -4.37 -5.36
N ARG A 15 10.45 -3.76 -5.76
CA ARG A 15 10.53 -2.86 -6.92
C ARG A 15 11.69 -3.28 -7.83
N PRO A 16 11.66 -2.97 -9.14
CA PRO A 16 12.82 -3.14 -10.00
C PRO A 16 14.00 -2.33 -9.45
N GLY A 17 15.04 -3.00 -8.96
CA GLY A 17 16.24 -2.39 -8.35
C GLY A 17 16.41 -2.59 -6.84
N GLY A 18 15.45 -3.19 -6.13
CA GLY A 18 15.61 -3.54 -4.72
C GLY A 18 14.31 -3.67 -3.92
N HIS A 19 14.46 -3.81 -2.61
CA HIS A 19 13.35 -3.82 -1.67
C HIS A 19 13.42 -2.63 -0.73
N THR A 20 12.26 -2.08 -0.41
CA THR A 20 12.11 -1.06 0.64
C THR A 20 11.21 -1.62 1.73
N GLU A 21 11.50 -1.27 2.99
CA GLU A 21 10.63 -1.54 4.11
C GLU A 21 9.68 -0.36 4.34
N SER A 22 8.41 -0.69 4.59
CA SER A 22 7.33 0.26 4.85
C SER A 22 6.46 -0.25 5.98
N GLU A 23 5.72 0.64 6.63
CA GLU A 23 4.66 0.22 7.56
C GLU A 23 3.32 0.77 7.12
N PHE A 24 2.31 -0.10 7.09
CA PHE A 24 0.93 0.28 6.79
C PHE A 24 0.06 0.18 8.04
N GLU A 25 -0.93 1.04 8.13
CA GLU A 25 -2.03 0.93 9.07
C GLU A 25 -3.36 0.92 8.32
N PHE A 26 -4.15 -0.12 8.55
CA PHE A 26 -5.52 -0.23 8.04
C PHE A 26 -6.48 -0.05 9.21
N ALA A 27 -7.29 1.01 9.17
CA ALA A 27 -8.26 1.35 10.22
C ALA A 27 -9.65 0.79 9.90
N ARG A 28 -10.47 0.55 10.93
CA ARG A 28 -11.82 -0.06 10.78
C ARG A 28 -12.79 0.75 9.94
N ASP A 29 -12.55 2.05 9.79
CA ASP A 29 -13.36 2.97 9.00
C ASP A 29 -13.07 2.90 7.49
N GLY A 30 -12.14 2.05 7.07
CA GLY A 30 -11.71 1.93 5.67
C GLY A 30 -10.53 2.84 5.31
N THR A 31 -9.92 3.52 6.27
CA THR A 31 -8.72 4.35 6.04
C THR A 31 -7.46 3.49 5.98
N ALA A 32 -6.62 3.75 4.98
CA ALA A 32 -5.29 3.15 4.83
C ALA A 32 -4.21 4.23 4.96
N MET A 33 -3.20 4.01 5.78
CA MET A 33 -2.10 4.95 5.99
C MET A 33 -0.74 4.27 5.80
N LEU A 34 0.19 4.99 5.19
CA LEU A 34 1.60 4.66 5.22
C LEU A 34 2.24 5.41 6.40
N VAL A 35 2.75 4.66 7.38
CA VAL A 35 3.27 5.17 8.65
C VAL A 35 4.80 5.27 8.63
N VAL A 36 5.47 4.39 7.87
CA VAL A 36 6.94 4.36 7.71
C VAL A 36 7.27 4.14 6.23
N GLY A 37 8.29 4.86 5.74
CA GLY A 37 8.77 4.78 4.35
C GLY A 37 8.21 5.88 3.43
N GLY A 38 7.35 6.75 3.95
CA GLY A 38 6.78 7.91 3.25
C GLY A 38 5.61 8.51 4.04
N THR A 39 4.98 9.54 3.49
CA THR A 39 3.71 10.09 3.98
C THR A 39 2.65 9.81 2.94
N GLY A 40 1.70 8.93 3.26
CA GLY A 40 0.62 8.61 2.33
C GLY A 40 -0.64 8.14 3.03
N SER A 41 -1.77 8.43 2.40
CA SER A 41 -3.09 8.02 2.89
C SER A 41 -4.00 7.64 1.74
N GLY A 42 -5.03 6.87 2.07
CA GLY A 42 -6.08 6.52 1.15
C GLY A 42 -7.06 5.57 1.80
N THR A 43 -7.55 4.61 1.04
CA THR A 43 -8.64 3.73 1.48
C THR A 43 -8.33 2.27 1.25
N TRP A 44 -8.93 1.42 2.06
CA TRP A 44 -8.96 -0.02 1.86
C TRP A 44 -10.40 -0.54 2.01
N THR A 45 -10.68 -1.62 1.31
CA THR A 45 -11.97 -2.29 1.30
C THR A 45 -11.77 -3.80 1.31
N GLN A 46 -12.48 -4.50 2.18
CA GLN A 46 -12.54 -5.95 2.13
C GLN A 46 -13.33 -6.40 0.89
N THR A 47 -12.74 -7.26 0.06
CA THR A 47 -13.33 -7.75 -1.19
C THR A 47 -13.78 -9.21 -1.12
N GLY A 48 -13.39 -9.92 -0.07
CA GLY A 48 -13.76 -11.31 0.19
C GLY A 48 -13.37 -11.77 1.59
N PRO A 49 -13.54 -13.07 1.92
CA PRO A 49 -13.19 -13.60 3.23
C PRO A 49 -11.74 -13.32 3.60
N ASP A 50 -10.81 -13.58 2.68
CA ASP A 50 -9.36 -13.41 2.89
C ASP A 50 -8.75 -12.42 1.90
N THR A 51 -9.58 -11.58 1.25
CA THR A 51 -9.11 -10.64 0.22
C THR A 51 -9.54 -9.22 0.52
N PHE A 52 -8.68 -8.28 0.18
CA PHE A 52 -8.95 -6.85 0.29
C PHE A 52 -8.20 -6.09 -0.78
N SER A 53 -8.67 -4.89 -1.11
CA SER A 53 -8.00 -3.98 -2.03
C SER A 53 -7.71 -2.69 -1.29
N TYR A 54 -6.61 -2.02 -1.63
CA TYR A 54 -6.27 -0.74 -1.06
C TYR A 54 -5.65 0.20 -2.09
N ARG A 55 -5.87 1.49 -1.88
CA ARG A 55 -5.28 2.58 -2.64
C ARG A 55 -4.66 3.57 -1.68
N ILE A 56 -3.39 3.89 -1.87
CA ILE A 56 -2.66 4.88 -1.08
C ILE A 56 -2.05 5.90 -2.04
N ASN A 57 -2.21 7.17 -1.73
CA ASN A 57 -1.49 8.25 -2.39
C ASN A 57 -0.38 8.75 -1.47
N GLU A 58 0.86 8.68 -1.93
CA GLU A 58 2.03 9.24 -1.26
C GLU A 58 2.44 10.54 -1.93
N GLU A 59 2.89 11.52 -1.14
CA GLU A 59 3.55 12.71 -1.68
C GLU A 59 5.05 12.45 -1.86
N LEU A 60 5.59 12.89 -3.01
CA LEU A 60 7.03 12.87 -3.23
C LEU A 60 7.68 13.97 -2.38
N THR A 61 8.64 13.59 -1.52
CA THR A 61 9.32 14.51 -0.61
C THR A 61 10.32 15.42 -1.31
N GLU A 62 10.96 14.96 -2.40
CA GLU A 62 12.04 15.69 -3.08
C GLU A 62 11.57 16.51 -4.28
N ALA A 63 10.36 16.27 -4.80
CA ALA A 63 9.82 16.94 -5.96
C ALA A 63 8.30 17.02 -5.90
N PRO A 64 7.67 18.06 -6.45
CA PRO A 64 6.21 18.14 -6.50
C PRO A 64 5.66 17.04 -7.42
N GLY A 65 4.90 16.13 -6.83
CA GLY A 65 4.32 14.96 -7.49
C GLY A 65 3.78 13.97 -6.47
N THR A 66 3.08 12.95 -6.97
CA THR A 66 2.45 11.93 -6.14
C THR A 66 2.77 10.54 -6.64
N ILE A 67 2.73 9.56 -5.74
CA ILE A 67 2.75 8.15 -6.07
C ILE A 67 1.39 7.57 -5.69
N GLU A 68 0.65 7.08 -6.67
CA GLU A 68 -0.56 6.31 -6.44
C GLU A 68 -0.19 4.82 -6.40
N ILE A 69 -0.53 4.15 -5.32
CA ILE A 69 -0.33 2.71 -5.12
C ILE A 69 -1.70 2.06 -5.07
N ALA A 70 -2.01 1.22 -6.05
CA ALA A 70 -3.25 0.44 -6.09
C ALA A 70 -2.91 -1.04 -6.02
N GLN A 71 -3.51 -1.76 -5.07
CA GLN A 71 -3.13 -3.12 -4.73
C GLN A 71 -4.35 -3.99 -4.43
N ASP A 72 -4.28 -5.24 -4.88
CA ASP A 72 -5.18 -6.31 -4.48
C ASP A 72 -4.40 -7.32 -3.66
N ALA A 73 -4.92 -7.65 -2.48
CA ALA A 73 -4.24 -8.39 -1.44
C ALA A 73 -4.98 -9.65 -1.03
N VAL A 74 -4.21 -10.67 -0.69
CA VAL A 74 -4.67 -11.92 -0.08
C VAL A 74 -4.02 -12.06 1.28
N LEU A 75 -4.85 -12.18 2.32
CA LEU A 75 -4.47 -12.37 3.70
C LEU A 75 -4.29 -13.87 4.00
N ARG A 76 -3.27 -14.20 4.79
CA ARG A 76 -2.91 -15.56 5.22
C ARG A 76 -2.46 -15.51 6.66
N GLY A 77 -3.43 -15.55 7.59
CA GLY A 77 -3.17 -15.38 9.02
C GLY A 77 -2.62 -13.98 9.33
N ASP A 78 -1.39 -13.94 9.84
CA ASP A 78 -0.70 -12.69 10.19
C ASP A 78 0.19 -12.15 9.06
N GLU A 79 -0.02 -12.62 7.83
CA GLU A 79 0.65 -12.11 6.64
C GLU A 79 -0.35 -11.72 5.57
N PHE A 80 0.04 -10.81 4.68
CA PHE A 80 -0.64 -10.66 3.41
C PHE A 80 0.36 -10.51 2.26
N VAL A 81 -0.07 -10.93 1.08
CA VAL A 81 0.64 -10.67 -0.18
C VAL A 81 -0.29 -9.88 -1.07
N SER A 82 0.19 -8.76 -1.61
CA SER A 82 -0.55 -7.96 -2.58
C SER A 82 0.24 -7.76 -3.86
N ASN A 83 -0.50 -7.58 -4.94
CA ASN A 83 0.03 -7.25 -6.25
C ASN A 83 -0.79 -6.11 -6.84
N GLY A 84 -0.14 -5.28 -7.64
CA GLY A 84 -0.79 -4.19 -8.36
C GLY A 84 0.22 -3.20 -8.87
N ASN A 85 -0.22 -1.97 -9.14
CA ASN A 85 0.61 -0.97 -9.78
C ASN A 85 0.94 0.19 -8.83
N ALA A 86 2.13 0.75 -9.02
CA ALA A 86 2.51 2.06 -8.52
C ALA A 86 2.67 3.02 -9.70
N VAL A 87 1.97 4.15 -9.65
CA VAL A 87 1.98 5.19 -10.69
C VAL A 87 2.56 6.46 -10.09
N VAL A 88 3.68 6.91 -10.64
CA VAL A 88 4.31 8.19 -10.26
C VAL A 88 3.79 9.28 -11.18
N ARG A 89 3.16 10.29 -10.61
CA ARG A 89 2.66 11.47 -11.32
C ARG A 89 3.48 12.71 -10.96
N LEU A 90 3.86 13.49 -11.95
CA LEU A 90 4.49 14.80 -11.76
C LEU A 90 3.45 15.85 -11.39
N ALA A 91 3.89 16.99 -10.86
CA ALA A 91 3.04 18.14 -10.54
C ALA A 91 2.11 18.61 -11.69
N ASN A 92 2.53 18.42 -12.94
CA ASN A 92 1.75 18.79 -14.12
C ASN A 92 0.68 17.73 -14.51
N GLY A 93 0.50 16.69 -13.70
CA GLY A 93 -0.46 15.61 -13.92
C GLY A 93 0.02 14.50 -14.86
N THR A 94 1.21 14.63 -15.47
CA THR A 94 1.75 13.59 -16.36
C THR A 94 2.28 12.41 -15.57
N THR A 95 2.03 11.20 -16.09
CA THR A 95 2.63 9.97 -15.55
C THR A 95 4.11 9.92 -15.92
N ALA A 96 4.99 10.01 -14.92
CA ALA A 96 6.43 9.84 -15.12
C ALA A 96 6.80 8.36 -15.24
N ARG A 97 6.17 7.51 -14.44
CA ARG A 97 6.48 6.09 -14.35
C ARG A 97 5.27 5.29 -13.88
N GLU A 98 5.14 4.09 -14.41
CA GLU A 98 4.24 3.07 -13.91
C GLU A 98 5.01 1.76 -13.77
N ALA A 99 4.80 1.06 -12.66
CA ALA A 99 5.44 -0.22 -12.41
C ALA A 99 4.52 -1.16 -11.64
N ALA A 100 4.47 -2.42 -12.07
CA ALA A 100 3.91 -3.48 -11.25
C ALA A 100 4.82 -3.70 -10.03
N ILE A 101 4.21 -3.75 -8.85
CA ILE A 101 4.88 -4.02 -7.58
C ILE A 101 4.17 -5.15 -6.85
N GLN A 102 4.96 -5.91 -6.09
CA GLN A 102 4.48 -6.91 -5.17
C GLN A 102 4.86 -6.49 -3.76
N ILE A 103 3.92 -6.62 -2.83
CA ILE A 103 4.14 -6.30 -1.42
C ILE A 103 3.86 -7.55 -0.60
N THR A 104 4.78 -7.89 0.28
CA THR A 104 4.58 -8.90 1.32
C THR A 104 4.62 -8.22 2.66
N ALA A 105 3.63 -8.43 3.52
CA ALA A 105 3.59 -7.78 4.82
C ALA A 105 3.26 -8.75 5.95
N GLN A 106 3.78 -8.45 7.13
CA GLN A 106 3.57 -9.17 8.37
C GLN A 106 2.91 -8.26 9.40
N ARG A 107 1.95 -8.79 10.15
CA ARG A 107 1.22 -8.02 11.15
C ARG A 107 2.15 -7.61 12.29
N LEU A 108 2.03 -6.36 12.71
CA LEU A 108 2.61 -5.86 13.95
C LEU A 108 1.54 -5.99 15.04
N GLY A 109 1.92 -6.67 16.13
CA GLY A 109 1.02 -7.21 17.17
C GLY A 109 0.03 -6.24 17.79
#